data_AF-A0A7C6R721-F1
#
_entry.id   AF-A0A7C6R721-F1
#
_cell.length_a   1.000
_cell.length_b   1.000
_cell.length_c   1.000
_cell.angle_alpha   90.00
_cell.angle_beta   90.00
_cell.angle_gamma   90.00
#
_symmetry.space_group_name_H-M   'P 1'
#
loop_
_entity.id
_entity.type
_entity.pdbx_description
1 polymer ?
#
loop_
_entity_poly.entity_id
_entity_poly.type
_entity_poly.pdbx_seq_one_letter_code
_entity_poly.pdbx_strand_id
1 'polypeptide(L)'
;MRTADEIRTMEFQKATVGGYKQTDVEMFLEEVAQTVEELNQRIAEYENRINQLNKKIQEYHDSESSIQNVLLSAQRLADQIVKEANDMAEDIVGKAKEKATNILADAEQKAQAKLDEANAKATSILNSAVAKSESMISAAHDSVARQQLLFDKLKVEVSRFKNSMMPKFKELLNLLSTLPDEVPFGPQRAAEAVVFEFEKAPDFKEIVAEVVKSNKLMEEPLIQTQPHAETEDQQTQAEMSEPPTVQETPEKPVIQAQQTANQPDFVNAPDEEQPKIKGFKIIVDENEDDEALSDSLNFVETDSEPEKQRGLFRKRK
;
A
#
# COMPACT_ATOMS: atom_id res chain seq x y z
N MET A 1 85.75 -21.82 54.15
CA MET A 1 85.09 -23.05 54.67
C MET A 1 85.96 -24.22 54.27
N ARG A 2 86.13 -25.23 55.11
CA ARG A 2 86.87 -26.46 54.74
C ARG A 2 85.92 -27.41 54.00
N THR A 3 86.40 -28.18 53.04
CA THR A 3 85.64 -29.31 52.47
C THR A 3 85.63 -30.50 53.44
N ALA A 4 84.76 -31.49 53.22
CA ALA A 4 84.76 -32.73 54.00
C ALA A 4 86.12 -33.45 53.94
N ASP A 5 86.73 -33.51 52.75
CA ASP A 5 88.05 -34.13 52.55
C ASP A 5 89.18 -33.36 53.23
N GLU A 6 89.14 -32.01 53.21
CA GLU A 6 90.08 -31.15 53.93
C GLU A 6 89.93 -31.20 55.46
N ILE A 7 88.85 -31.81 55.97
CA ILE A 7 88.61 -32.12 57.39
C ILE A 7 89.15 -33.52 57.70
N ARG A 8 88.82 -34.53 56.87
CA ARG A 8 89.34 -35.91 56.99
C ARG A 8 90.87 -35.97 56.96
N THR A 9 91.50 -35.11 56.15
CA THR A 9 92.96 -35.04 55.99
C THR A 9 93.66 -34.04 56.92
N MET A 10 92.98 -33.54 57.97
CA MET A 10 93.53 -32.47 58.81
C MET A 10 94.37 -32.98 59.99
N GLU A 11 95.69 -32.91 59.86
CA GLU A 11 96.62 -33.25 60.94
C GLU A 11 96.78 -32.13 62.00
N PHE A 12 96.96 -32.51 63.25
CA PHE A 12 97.22 -31.61 64.38
C PHE A 12 98.60 -31.84 65.01
N GLN A 13 99.26 -30.77 65.46
CA GLN A 13 100.55 -30.85 66.15
C GLN A 13 100.41 -31.48 67.55
N LYS A 14 101.30 -32.43 67.88
CA LYS A 14 101.27 -33.12 69.17
C LYS A 14 101.84 -32.26 70.30
N ALA A 15 101.02 -31.98 71.31
CA ALA A 15 101.42 -31.21 72.49
C ALA A 15 102.22 -32.06 73.49
N THR A 16 103.30 -31.51 74.03
CA THR A 16 104.25 -32.22 74.92
C THR A 16 103.67 -32.59 76.29
N VAL A 17 102.63 -31.87 76.75
CA VAL A 17 101.91 -32.14 78.00
C VAL A 17 100.43 -31.81 77.81
N GLY A 18 99.52 -32.69 78.25
CA GLY A 18 98.09 -32.37 78.42
C GLY A 18 97.23 -32.26 77.15
N GLY A 19 97.67 -32.80 76.01
CA GLY A 19 96.90 -32.78 74.76
C GLY A 19 95.70 -33.75 74.74
N TYR A 20 94.77 -33.51 73.80
CA TYR A 20 93.65 -34.43 73.49
C TYR A 20 94.15 -35.78 72.94
N LYS A 21 93.35 -36.86 73.10
CA LYS A 21 93.69 -38.14 72.49
C LYS A 21 93.50 -38.10 70.98
N GLN A 22 94.49 -38.64 70.25
CA GLN A 22 94.46 -38.69 68.79
C GLN A 22 93.20 -39.42 68.26
N THR A 23 92.88 -40.61 68.78
CA THR A 23 91.70 -41.40 68.34
C THR A 23 90.36 -40.71 68.59
N ASP A 24 90.20 -40.04 69.74
CA ASP A 24 88.97 -39.30 70.05
C ASP A 24 88.77 -38.12 69.08
N VAL A 25 89.87 -37.48 68.64
CA VAL A 25 89.87 -36.39 67.65
C VAL A 25 89.64 -36.91 66.23
N GLU A 26 90.25 -38.04 65.85
CA GLU A 26 90.07 -38.68 64.54
C GLU A 26 88.61 -39.12 64.32
N MET A 27 87.96 -39.69 65.33
CA MET A 27 86.53 -39.99 65.29
C MET A 27 85.67 -38.74 65.09
N PHE A 28 85.97 -37.66 65.82
CA PHE A 28 85.24 -36.39 65.70
C PHE A 28 85.46 -35.70 64.34
N LEU A 29 86.65 -35.81 63.75
CA LEU A 29 86.91 -35.29 62.40
C LEU A 29 86.04 -36.00 61.35
N GLU A 30 85.85 -37.32 61.44
CA GLU A 30 84.98 -38.04 60.50
C GLU A 30 83.50 -37.69 60.70
N GLU A 31 83.02 -37.60 61.94
CA GLU A 31 81.64 -37.16 62.24
C GLU A 31 81.35 -35.76 61.69
N VAL A 32 82.30 -34.82 61.87
CA VAL A 32 82.20 -33.46 61.33
C VAL A 32 82.31 -33.46 59.80
N ALA A 33 83.19 -34.27 59.21
CA ALA A 33 83.31 -34.38 57.75
C ALA A 33 82.03 -34.92 57.11
N GLN A 34 81.47 -36.01 57.65
CA GLN A 34 80.19 -36.58 57.21
C GLN A 34 79.04 -35.57 57.36
N THR A 35 79.00 -34.82 58.48
CA THR A 35 77.99 -33.77 58.69
C THR A 35 78.11 -32.63 57.67
N VAL A 36 79.34 -32.20 57.35
CA VAL A 36 79.59 -31.20 56.29
C VAL A 36 79.22 -31.74 54.92
N GLU A 37 79.44 -33.02 54.66
CA GLU A 37 79.07 -33.69 53.41
C GLU A 37 77.54 -33.76 53.22
N GLU A 38 76.80 -34.18 54.24
CA GLU A 38 75.32 -34.12 54.24
C GLU A 38 74.78 -32.70 54.06
N LEU A 39 75.38 -31.70 54.72
CA LEU A 39 74.96 -30.31 54.59
C LEU A 39 75.19 -29.78 53.17
N ASN A 40 76.34 -30.09 52.56
CA ASN A 40 76.64 -29.70 51.18
C ASN A 40 75.69 -30.38 50.18
N GLN A 41 75.36 -31.66 50.38
CA GLN A 41 74.36 -32.37 49.57
C GLN A 41 72.97 -31.70 49.67
N ARG A 42 72.50 -31.41 50.90
CA ARG A 42 71.23 -30.70 51.13
C ARG A 42 71.22 -29.28 50.52
N ILE A 43 72.34 -28.56 50.58
CA ILE A 43 72.46 -27.25 49.93
C ILE A 43 72.29 -27.39 48.40
N ALA A 44 72.98 -28.33 47.77
CA ALA A 44 72.84 -28.57 46.32
C ALA A 44 71.42 -29.02 45.92
N GLU A 45 70.75 -29.83 46.75
CA GLU A 45 69.33 -30.18 46.58
C GLU A 45 68.42 -28.95 46.68
N TYR A 46 68.60 -28.10 47.69
CA TYR A 46 67.82 -26.87 47.85
C TYR A 46 68.08 -25.85 46.75
N GLU A 47 69.32 -25.67 46.28
CA GLU A 47 69.66 -24.82 45.14
C GLU A 47 68.98 -25.30 43.85
N ASN A 48 69.05 -26.61 43.56
CA ASN A 48 68.34 -27.22 42.44
C ASN A 48 66.82 -27.02 42.58
N ARG A 49 66.27 -27.18 43.80
CA ARG A 49 64.84 -26.97 44.08
C ARG A 49 64.41 -25.52 43.89
N ILE A 50 65.22 -24.55 44.33
CA ILE A 50 65.00 -23.12 44.13
C ILE A 50 65.03 -22.79 42.64
N ASN A 51 66.02 -23.31 41.89
CA ASN A 51 66.11 -23.11 40.44
C ASN A 51 64.89 -23.70 39.69
N GLN A 52 64.40 -24.87 40.09
CA GLN A 52 63.16 -25.45 39.55
C GLN A 52 61.92 -24.59 39.86
N LEU A 53 61.82 -24.02 41.07
CA LEU A 53 60.70 -23.14 41.44
C LEU A 53 60.77 -21.81 40.69
N ASN A 54 61.94 -21.18 40.60
CA ASN A 54 62.15 -19.94 39.86
C ASN A 54 61.77 -20.10 38.37
N LYS A 55 62.17 -21.22 37.73
CA LYS A 55 61.78 -21.54 36.36
C LYS A 55 60.26 -21.63 36.19
N LYS A 56 59.56 -22.28 37.14
CA LYS A 56 58.09 -22.36 37.12
C LYS A 56 57.39 -21.02 37.37
N ILE A 57 57.94 -20.16 38.23
CA ILE A 57 57.43 -18.80 38.45
C ILE A 57 57.53 -17.99 37.14
N GLN A 58 58.64 -18.12 36.41
CA GLN A 58 58.80 -17.47 35.11
C GLN A 58 57.83 -18.06 34.06
N GLU A 59 57.71 -19.39 33.95
CA GLU A 59 56.72 -20.06 33.08
C GLU A 59 55.27 -19.61 33.38
N TYR A 60 54.94 -19.35 34.65
CA TYR A 60 53.62 -18.84 35.03
C TYR A 60 53.43 -17.36 34.66
N HIS A 61 54.44 -16.49 34.81
CA HIS A 61 54.34 -15.10 34.36
C HIS A 61 54.28 -14.96 32.83
N ASP A 62 55.02 -15.80 32.09
CA ASP A 62 54.95 -15.84 30.62
C ASP A 62 53.55 -16.30 30.16
N SER A 63 52.95 -17.27 30.86
CA SER A 63 51.58 -17.74 30.64
C SER A 63 50.52 -16.71 31.01
N GLU A 64 50.66 -16.04 32.17
CA GLU A 64 49.80 -14.94 32.63
C GLU A 64 49.79 -13.79 31.62
N SER A 65 50.96 -13.36 31.14
CA SER A 65 51.13 -12.37 30.09
C SER A 65 50.46 -12.83 28.77
N SER A 66 50.63 -14.10 28.38
CA SER A 66 49.97 -14.65 27.19
C SER A 66 48.43 -14.58 27.31
N ILE A 67 47.86 -15.02 28.44
CA ILE A 67 46.43 -14.97 28.71
C ILE A 67 45.91 -13.52 28.74
N GLN A 68 46.64 -12.59 29.37
CA GLN A 68 46.27 -11.18 29.39
C GLN A 68 46.22 -10.58 27.98
N ASN A 69 47.20 -10.89 27.12
CA ASN A 69 47.21 -10.46 25.72
C ASN A 69 46.07 -11.09 24.89
N VAL A 70 45.71 -12.36 25.15
CA VAL A 70 44.54 -13.00 24.52
C VAL A 70 43.25 -12.31 24.97
N LEU A 71 43.06 -12.02 26.25
CA LEU A 71 41.87 -11.34 26.78
C LEU A 71 41.73 -9.92 26.20
N LEU A 72 42.82 -9.13 26.15
CA LEU A 72 42.83 -7.81 25.52
C LEU A 72 42.53 -7.87 24.00
N SER A 73 42.95 -8.93 23.32
CA SER A 73 42.65 -9.15 21.90
C SER A 73 41.20 -9.56 21.68
N ALA A 74 40.66 -10.43 22.55
CA ALA A 74 39.26 -10.84 22.53
C ALA A 74 38.31 -9.68 22.83
N GLN A 75 38.66 -8.81 23.79
CA GLN A 75 37.90 -7.59 24.07
C GLN A 75 37.88 -6.66 22.84
N ARG A 76 39.04 -6.36 22.24
CA ARG A 76 39.12 -5.54 21.03
C ARG A 76 38.32 -6.11 19.85
N LEU A 77 38.32 -7.43 19.70
CA LEU A 77 37.51 -8.12 18.69
C LEU A 77 36.01 -7.99 18.98
N ALA A 78 35.59 -8.10 20.25
CA ALA A 78 34.20 -7.87 20.64
C ALA A 78 33.77 -6.41 20.41
N ASP A 79 34.60 -5.44 20.80
CA ASP A 79 34.37 -4.01 20.56
C ASP A 79 34.26 -3.71 19.04
N GLN A 80 35.11 -4.35 18.22
CA GLN A 80 35.06 -4.25 16.76
C GLN A 80 33.78 -4.87 16.19
N ILE A 81 33.38 -6.06 16.62
CA ILE A 81 32.14 -6.73 16.17
C ILE A 81 30.91 -5.89 16.54
N VAL A 82 30.86 -5.31 17.75
CA VAL A 82 29.78 -4.41 18.17
C VAL A 82 29.76 -3.15 17.31
N LYS A 83 30.92 -2.57 16.98
CA LYS A 83 30.98 -1.42 16.07
C LYS A 83 30.49 -1.78 14.66
N GLU A 84 31.00 -2.86 14.07
CA GLU A 84 30.62 -3.30 12.72
C GLU A 84 29.13 -3.64 12.63
N ALA A 85 28.55 -4.26 13.66
CA ALA A 85 27.11 -4.53 13.73
C ALA A 85 26.28 -3.23 13.79
N ASN A 86 26.73 -2.22 14.54
CA ASN A 86 26.06 -0.91 14.59
C ASN A 86 26.19 -0.15 13.26
N ASP A 87 27.38 -0.12 12.66
CA ASP A 87 27.63 0.50 11.35
C ASP A 87 26.73 -0.15 10.26
N MET A 88 26.61 -1.48 10.25
CA MET A 88 25.72 -2.21 9.34
C MET A 88 24.23 -1.96 9.62
N ALA A 89 23.83 -1.84 10.90
CA ALA A 89 22.45 -1.52 11.26
C ALA A 89 22.05 -0.12 10.80
N GLU A 90 22.93 0.88 10.94
CA GLU A 90 22.71 2.24 10.44
C GLU A 90 22.62 2.26 8.89
N ASP A 91 23.51 1.56 8.19
CA ASP A 91 23.46 1.42 6.73
C ASP A 91 22.16 0.77 6.23
N ILE A 92 21.71 -0.31 6.88
CA ILE A 92 20.44 -0.99 6.56
C ILE A 92 19.25 -0.07 6.80
N VAL A 93 19.22 0.65 7.93
CA VAL A 93 18.14 1.60 8.26
C VAL A 93 18.15 2.81 7.31
N GLY A 94 19.32 3.30 6.92
CA GLY A 94 19.49 4.37 5.93
C GLY A 94 18.94 3.96 4.57
N LYS A 95 19.38 2.81 4.04
CA LYS A 95 18.90 2.24 2.77
C LYS A 95 17.41 1.88 2.79
N ALA A 96 16.86 1.48 3.94
CA ALA A 96 15.43 1.24 4.10
C ALA A 96 14.63 2.56 4.05
N LYS A 97 15.10 3.61 4.73
CA LYS A 97 14.50 4.96 4.68
C LYS A 97 14.55 5.55 3.27
N GLU A 98 15.70 5.48 2.59
CA GLU A 98 15.88 5.97 1.22
C GLU A 98 14.92 5.27 0.23
N LYS A 99 14.81 3.94 0.32
CA LYS A 99 13.83 3.18 -0.48
C LYS A 99 12.40 3.58 -0.17
N ALA A 100 12.05 3.80 1.10
CA ALA A 100 10.71 4.24 1.49
C ALA A 100 10.40 5.65 0.93
N THR A 101 11.31 6.61 1.03
CA THR A 101 11.12 7.96 0.45
C THR A 101 11.02 7.91 -1.07
N ASN A 102 11.80 7.07 -1.75
CA ASN A 102 11.74 6.92 -3.20
C ASN A 102 10.43 6.25 -3.66
N ILE A 103 9.91 5.28 -2.90
CA ILE A 103 8.59 4.66 -3.16
C ILE A 103 7.45 5.66 -2.93
N LEU A 104 7.52 6.47 -1.87
CA LEU A 104 6.52 7.51 -1.60
C LEU A 104 6.51 8.58 -2.71
N ALA A 105 7.67 9.10 -3.10
CA ALA A 105 7.77 10.10 -4.17
C ALA A 105 7.28 9.57 -5.53
N ASP A 106 7.59 8.31 -5.88
CA ASP A 106 7.07 7.64 -7.08
C ASP A 106 5.55 7.43 -7.02
N ALA A 107 5.01 7.05 -5.85
CA ALA A 107 3.57 6.91 -5.63
C ALA A 107 2.84 8.27 -5.71
N GLU A 108 3.38 9.32 -5.10
CA GLU A 108 2.86 10.70 -5.17
C GLU A 108 2.88 11.23 -6.60
N GLN A 109 3.99 11.06 -7.33
CA GLN A 109 4.09 11.45 -8.74
C GLN A 109 3.06 10.71 -9.61
N LYS A 110 2.88 9.41 -9.40
CA LYS A 110 1.87 8.60 -10.11
C LYS A 110 0.44 8.99 -9.75
N ALA A 111 0.17 9.30 -8.48
CA ALA A 111 -1.13 9.77 -8.02
C ALA A 111 -1.47 11.13 -8.65
N GLN A 112 -0.54 12.10 -8.60
CA GLN A 112 -0.73 13.41 -9.21
C GLN A 112 -0.95 13.31 -10.72
N ALA A 113 -0.12 12.55 -11.44
CA ALA A 113 -0.28 12.33 -12.87
C ALA A 113 -1.65 11.68 -13.23
N LYS A 114 -2.21 10.84 -12.34
CA LYS A 114 -3.55 10.27 -12.52
C LYS A 114 -4.68 11.24 -12.21
N LEU A 115 -4.50 12.13 -11.22
CA LEU A 115 -5.43 13.23 -10.98
C LEU A 115 -5.45 14.20 -12.16
N ASP A 116 -4.29 14.57 -12.70
CA ASP A 116 -4.18 15.46 -13.86
C ASP A 116 -4.79 14.83 -15.13
N GLU A 117 -4.55 13.54 -15.38
CA GLU A 117 -5.19 12.78 -16.46
C GLU A 117 -6.73 12.72 -16.31
N ALA A 118 -7.22 12.49 -15.09
CA ALA A 118 -8.66 12.46 -14.80
C ALA A 118 -9.30 13.85 -14.95
N ASN A 119 -8.67 14.90 -14.44
CA ASN A 119 -9.13 16.29 -14.55
C ASN A 119 -9.17 16.76 -16.01
N ALA A 120 -8.16 16.41 -16.82
CA ALA A 120 -8.14 16.71 -18.25
C ALA A 120 -9.27 16.00 -19.00
N LYS A 121 -9.52 14.71 -18.69
CA LYS A 121 -10.64 13.94 -19.26
C LYS A 121 -12.00 14.51 -18.85
N ALA A 122 -12.21 14.81 -17.57
CA ALA A 122 -13.45 15.41 -17.07
C ALA A 122 -13.72 16.77 -17.75
N THR A 123 -12.70 17.62 -17.86
CA THR A 123 -12.80 18.92 -18.55
C THR A 123 -13.13 18.74 -20.04
N SER A 124 -12.52 17.78 -20.72
CA SER A 124 -12.83 17.45 -22.12
C SER A 124 -14.26 16.96 -22.33
N ILE A 125 -14.75 16.10 -21.42
CA ILE A 125 -16.15 15.61 -21.43
C ILE A 125 -17.12 16.77 -21.20
N LEU A 126 -16.88 17.61 -20.18
CA LEU A 126 -17.72 18.78 -19.88
C LEU A 126 -17.78 19.75 -21.08
N ASN A 127 -16.64 20.09 -21.68
CA ASN A 127 -16.59 20.97 -22.85
C ASN A 127 -17.35 20.39 -24.05
N SER A 128 -17.24 19.08 -24.30
CA SER A 128 -17.99 18.43 -25.40
C SER A 128 -19.49 18.32 -25.12
N ALA A 129 -19.90 18.12 -23.86
CA ALA A 129 -21.29 18.13 -23.44
C ALA A 129 -21.93 19.52 -23.55
N VAL A 130 -21.20 20.58 -23.14
CA VAL A 130 -21.63 21.99 -23.30
C VAL A 130 -21.81 22.33 -24.79
N ALA A 131 -20.79 22.09 -25.63
CA ALA A 131 -20.89 22.38 -27.06
C ALA A 131 -22.02 21.61 -27.76
N LYS A 132 -22.26 20.35 -27.36
CA LYS A 132 -23.41 19.56 -27.87
C LYS A 132 -24.74 20.15 -27.40
N SER A 133 -24.85 20.58 -26.14
CA SER A 133 -26.04 21.22 -25.58
C SER A 133 -26.35 22.54 -26.28
N GLU A 134 -25.36 23.42 -26.46
CA GLU A 134 -25.48 24.69 -27.19
C GLU A 134 -25.93 24.47 -28.64
N SER A 135 -25.38 23.46 -29.33
CA SER A 135 -25.79 23.06 -30.68
C SER A 135 -27.25 22.58 -30.73
N MET A 136 -27.68 21.76 -29.76
CA MET A 136 -29.07 21.30 -29.66
C MET A 136 -30.05 22.43 -29.34
N ILE A 137 -29.69 23.35 -28.46
CA ILE A 137 -30.47 24.56 -28.12
C ILE A 137 -30.63 25.45 -29.36
N SER A 138 -29.54 25.70 -30.09
CA SER A 138 -29.55 26.46 -31.34
C SER A 138 -30.47 25.82 -32.39
N ALA A 139 -30.33 24.52 -32.64
CA ALA A 139 -31.19 23.78 -33.57
C ALA A 139 -32.68 23.76 -33.16
N ALA A 140 -32.97 23.72 -31.86
CA ALA A 140 -34.33 23.82 -31.34
C ALA A 140 -34.94 25.22 -31.58
N HIS A 141 -34.20 26.30 -31.33
CA HIS A 141 -34.64 27.66 -31.65
C HIS A 141 -34.89 27.85 -33.15
N ASP A 142 -33.99 27.35 -34.00
CA ASP A 142 -34.13 27.36 -35.46
C ASP A 142 -35.41 26.63 -35.93
N SER A 143 -35.69 25.46 -35.34
CA SER A 143 -36.90 24.68 -35.62
C SER A 143 -38.17 25.42 -35.22
N VAL A 144 -38.21 26.00 -34.00
CA VAL A 144 -39.35 26.78 -33.52
C VAL A 144 -39.59 28.03 -34.39
N ALA A 145 -38.53 28.73 -34.81
CA ALA A 145 -38.64 29.88 -35.71
C ALA A 145 -39.23 29.50 -37.08
N ARG A 146 -38.82 28.36 -37.64
CA ARG A 146 -39.40 27.82 -38.90
C ARG A 146 -40.87 27.41 -38.72
N GLN A 147 -41.21 26.75 -37.61
CA GLN A 147 -42.59 26.36 -37.30
C GLN A 147 -43.51 27.58 -37.15
N GLN A 148 -43.05 28.64 -36.47
CA GLN A 148 -43.81 29.88 -36.34
C GLN A 148 -44.08 30.55 -37.71
N LEU A 149 -43.07 30.60 -38.58
CA LEU A 149 -43.21 31.14 -39.94
C LEU A 149 -44.23 30.33 -40.76
N LEU A 150 -44.16 28.99 -40.70
CA LEU A 150 -45.14 28.11 -41.36
C LEU A 150 -46.56 28.30 -40.80
N PHE A 151 -46.71 28.48 -39.48
CA PHE A 151 -48.00 28.73 -38.83
C PHE A 151 -48.60 30.08 -39.24
N ASP A 152 -47.79 31.14 -39.33
CA ASP A 152 -48.26 32.45 -39.78
C ASP A 152 -48.58 32.48 -41.29
N LYS A 153 -47.81 31.76 -42.13
CA LYS A 153 -48.19 31.50 -43.53
C LYS A 153 -49.53 30.76 -43.63
N LEU A 154 -49.73 29.73 -42.81
CA LEU A 154 -50.98 28.96 -42.75
C LEU A 154 -52.17 29.85 -42.31
N LYS A 155 -52.00 30.75 -41.32
CA LYS A 155 -53.05 31.72 -40.96
C LYS A 155 -53.47 32.59 -42.14
N VAL A 156 -52.50 33.07 -42.93
CA VAL A 156 -52.75 33.88 -44.14
C VAL A 156 -53.47 33.06 -45.20
N GLU A 157 -53.08 31.80 -45.41
CA GLU A 157 -53.71 30.90 -46.39
C GLU A 157 -55.12 30.46 -45.98
N VAL A 158 -55.36 30.15 -44.71
CA VAL A 158 -56.70 29.90 -44.14
C VAL A 158 -57.58 31.14 -44.24
N SER A 159 -57.03 32.33 -44.01
CA SER A 159 -57.76 33.60 -44.18
C SER A 159 -58.11 33.85 -45.66
N ARG A 160 -57.20 33.58 -46.59
CA ARG A 160 -57.44 33.64 -48.04
C ARG A 160 -58.50 32.63 -48.47
N PHE A 161 -58.44 31.38 -47.99
CA PHE A 161 -59.42 30.34 -48.26
C PHE A 161 -60.80 30.71 -47.73
N LYS A 162 -60.90 31.17 -46.47
CA LYS A 162 -62.14 31.69 -45.87
C LYS A 162 -62.72 32.83 -46.71
N ASN A 163 -61.90 33.78 -47.15
CA ASN A 163 -62.34 34.90 -47.98
C ASN A 163 -62.70 34.50 -49.42
N SER A 164 -62.27 33.33 -49.91
CA SER A 164 -62.66 32.78 -51.21
C SER A 164 -63.92 31.90 -51.14
N MET A 165 -64.06 31.10 -50.08
CA MET A 165 -65.22 30.22 -49.88
C MET A 165 -66.44 30.95 -49.29
N MET A 166 -66.28 31.92 -48.39
CA MET A 166 -67.42 32.61 -47.79
C MET A 166 -68.31 33.37 -48.80
N PRO A 167 -67.78 34.01 -49.86
CA PRO A 167 -68.60 34.55 -50.94
C PRO A 167 -69.38 33.46 -51.68
N LYS A 168 -68.73 32.37 -52.10
CA LYS A 168 -69.37 31.23 -52.78
C LYS A 168 -70.46 30.56 -51.92
N PHE A 169 -70.23 30.45 -50.61
CA PHE A 169 -71.20 29.91 -49.67
C PHE A 169 -72.39 30.87 -49.47
N LYS A 170 -72.15 32.19 -49.44
CA LYS A 170 -73.22 33.20 -49.43
C LYS A 170 -73.99 33.22 -50.76
N GLU A 171 -73.34 32.97 -51.88
CA GLU A 171 -73.97 32.84 -53.21
C GLU A 171 -74.88 31.61 -53.26
N LEU A 172 -74.40 30.45 -52.78
CA LEU A 172 -75.22 29.24 -52.60
C LEU A 172 -76.41 29.47 -51.67
N LEU A 173 -76.21 30.15 -50.53
CA LEU A 173 -77.31 30.49 -49.61
C LEU A 173 -78.31 31.49 -50.21
N ASN A 174 -77.83 32.51 -50.95
CA ASN A 174 -78.69 33.42 -51.67
C ASN A 174 -79.53 32.66 -52.70
N LEU A 175 -78.92 31.77 -53.49
CA LEU A 175 -79.60 30.94 -54.50
C LEU A 175 -80.61 29.98 -53.86
N LEU A 176 -80.29 29.43 -52.69
CA LEU A 176 -81.22 28.62 -51.89
C LEU A 176 -82.41 29.46 -51.35
N SER A 177 -82.19 30.73 -51.03
CA SER A 177 -83.22 31.67 -50.56
C SER A 177 -84.01 32.38 -51.68
N THR A 178 -83.60 32.22 -52.95
CA THR A 178 -84.35 32.70 -54.12
C THR A 178 -85.08 31.59 -54.88
N LEU A 179 -84.99 30.34 -54.40
CA LEU A 179 -85.99 29.32 -54.71
C LEU A 179 -87.32 29.74 -54.04
N PRO A 180 -88.45 29.75 -54.77
CA PRO A 180 -89.75 30.01 -54.19
C PRO A 180 -90.22 28.82 -53.33
N ASP A 181 -90.91 29.10 -52.22
CA ASP A 181 -91.50 28.06 -51.34
C ASP A 181 -92.54 27.16 -52.06
N GLU A 182 -93.10 27.62 -53.18
CA GLU A 182 -93.95 26.81 -54.06
C GLU A 182 -93.43 26.78 -55.51
N VAL A 183 -93.52 25.61 -56.12
CA VAL A 183 -93.12 25.32 -57.51
C VAL A 183 -94.38 25.28 -58.38
N PRO A 184 -94.73 26.32 -59.15
CA PRO A 184 -95.99 26.41 -59.89
C PRO A 184 -95.96 25.62 -61.22
N PHE A 185 -95.65 24.33 -61.15
CA PHE A 185 -95.48 23.46 -62.31
C PHE A 185 -96.31 22.18 -62.17
N GLY A 186 -97.28 22.01 -63.07
CA GLY A 186 -98.07 20.78 -63.17
C GLY A 186 -97.21 19.54 -63.52
N PRO A 187 -97.70 18.33 -63.24
CA PRO A 187 -96.89 17.11 -63.21
C PRO A 187 -96.16 16.78 -64.53
N GLN A 188 -96.68 17.22 -65.69
CA GLN A 188 -96.02 17.00 -66.97
C GLN A 188 -94.69 17.76 -67.14
N ARG A 189 -94.45 18.87 -66.43
CA ARG A 189 -93.18 19.64 -66.53
C ARG A 189 -92.17 19.32 -65.45
N ALA A 190 -92.60 18.80 -64.30
CA ALA A 190 -91.69 18.23 -63.31
C ALA A 190 -90.87 17.07 -63.90
N ALA A 191 -91.49 16.24 -64.75
CA ALA A 191 -90.81 15.15 -65.46
C ALA A 191 -89.74 15.65 -66.47
N GLU A 192 -89.89 16.85 -67.03
CA GLU A 192 -88.94 17.46 -67.97
C GLU A 192 -87.75 18.08 -67.22
N ALA A 193 -88.00 18.79 -66.11
CA ALA A 193 -86.97 19.38 -65.26
C ALA A 193 -86.15 18.37 -64.43
N VAL A 194 -86.67 17.15 -64.22
CA VAL A 194 -85.94 16.03 -63.59
C VAL A 194 -84.98 15.33 -64.57
N VAL A 195 -85.06 15.61 -65.88
CA VAL A 195 -83.99 15.26 -66.84
C VAL A 195 -82.90 16.34 -66.80
N PHE A 196 -82.33 16.56 -65.63
CA PHE A 196 -81.06 17.26 -65.48
C PHE A 196 -79.94 16.21 -65.54
N GLU A 197 -79.19 16.19 -66.65
CA GLU A 197 -78.19 15.15 -66.91
C GLU A 197 -77.12 15.10 -65.80
N PHE A 198 -77.11 14.00 -65.04
CA PHE A 198 -75.97 13.66 -64.17
C PHE A 198 -74.85 12.96 -64.98
N GLU A 199 -74.73 13.27 -66.27
CA GLU A 199 -73.74 12.75 -67.23
C GLU A 199 -72.33 13.33 -67.04
N LYS A 200 -72.00 13.72 -65.80
CA LYS A 200 -70.65 13.60 -65.26
C LYS A 200 -70.71 13.59 -63.74
N ALA A 201 -70.47 12.40 -63.16
CA ALA A 201 -69.82 12.36 -61.87
C ALA A 201 -68.51 13.17 -61.99
N PRO A 202 -68.20 14.09 -61.06
CA PRO A 202 -66.98 14.89 -61.15
C PRO A 202 -65.78 13.94 -61.17
N ASP A 203 -64.88 14.10 -62.15
CA ASP A 203 -63.71 13.23 -62.21
C ASP A 203 -62.74 13.60 -61.09
N PHE A 204 -62.86 12.85 -59.99
CA PHE A 204 -61.97 12.97 -58.85
C PHE A 204 -60.50 12.76 -59.23
N LYS A 205 -60.18 12.16 -60.40
CA LYS A 205 -58.79 12.14 -60.91
C LYS A 205 -58.30 13.51 -61.32
N GLU A 206 -59.09 14.37 -61.94
CA GLU A 206 -58.64 15.74 -62.26
C GLU A 206 -58.47 16.57 -60.98
N ILE A 207 -59.44 16.49 -60.06
CA ILE A 207 -59.38 17.23 -58.78
C ILE A 207 -58.20 16.75 -57.91
N VAL A 208 -57.98 15.43 -57.80
CA VAL A 208 -56.82 14.88 -57.09
C VAL A 208 -55.52 15.15 -57.84
N ALA A 209 -55.49 15.12 -59.18
CA ALA A 209 -54.30 15.48 -59.95
C ALA A 209 -53.95 16.97 -59.84
N GLU A 210 -54.92 17.87 -59.67
CA GLU A 210 -54.67 19.30 -59.43
C GLU A 210 -54.21 19.58 -58.00
N VAL A 211 -54.75 18.88 -57.00
CA VAL A 211 -54.21 18.88 -55.63
C VAL A 211 -52.79 18.31 -55.59
N VAL A 212 -52.52 17.21 -56.30
CA VAL A 212 -51.18 16.61 -56.41
C VAL A 212 -50.22 17.51 -57.19
N LYS A 213 -50.65 18.18 -58.27
CA LYS A 213 -49.85 19.24 -58.94
C LYS A 213 -49.52 20.39 -58.00
N SER A 214 -50.48 20.85 -57.21
CA SER A 214 -50.29 21.94 -56.24
C SER A 214 -49.31 21.54 -55.13
N ASN A 215 -49.30 20.27 -54.72
CA ASN A 215 -48.31 19.72 -53.80
C ASN A 215 -46.96 19.38 -54.46
N LYS A 216 -46.84 19.38 -55.80
CA LYS A 216 -45.62 18.99 -56.52
C LYS A 216 -44.56 20.10 -56.58
N LEU A 217 -44.36 20.77 -55.44
CA LEU A 217 -43.23 21.67 -55.15
C LEU A 217 -42.49 21.29 -53.86
N MET A 218 -42.83 20.15 -53.24
CA MET A 218 -42.05 19.52 -52.17
C MET A 218 -41.91 18.01 -52.45
N GLU A 219 -40.91 17.65 -53.25
CA GLU A 219 -40.60 16.28 -53.66
C GLU A 219 -39.23 15.86 -53.08
N GLU A 220 -39.20 15.43 -51.81
CA GLU A 220 -38.07 14.72 -51.19
C GLU A 220 -38.50 14.07 -49.85
N PRO A 221 -37.94 12.91 -49.46
CA PRO A 221 -38.09 11.66 -50.21
C PRO A 221 -38.90 10.59 -49.43
N LEU A 222 -39.14 9.45 -50.09
CA LEU A 222 -39.89 8.31 -49.53
C LEU A 222 -39.18 7.66 -48.33
N ILE A 223 -39.93 7.40 -47.26
CA ILE A 223 -39.51 6.49 -46.18
C ILE A 223 -39.53 5.05 -46.72
N GLN A 224 -38.38 4.38 -46.72
CA GLN A 224 -38.28 2.94 -46.95
C GLN A 224 -38.14 2.18 -45.61
N THR A 225 -39.02 1.20 -45.42
CA THR A 225 -38.82 0.02 -44.56
C THR A 225 -38.13 -1.06 -45.41
N GLN A 226 -37.22 -1.94 -44.97
CA GLN A 226 -36.82 -2.55 -43.68
C GLN A 226 -35.44 -3.27 -43.92
N PRO A 227 -34.80 -4.02 -42.99
CA PRO A 227 -34.74 -4.00 -41.52
C PRO A 227 -33.28 -4.09 -40.94
N HIS A 228 -33.14 -4.15 -39.60
CA HIS A 228 -31.94 -4.51 -38.80
C HIS A 228 -30.73 -3.54 -38.82
N ALA A 229 -29.96 -3.36 -37.73
CA ALA A 229 -30.13 -3.80 -36.32
C ALA A 229 -29.39 -2.84 -35.36
N GLU A 230 -29.86 -2.78 -34.10
CA GLU A 230 -29.20 -2.22 -32.88
C GLU A 230 -28.76 -0.72 -32.95
N THR A 231 -28.93 0.10 -31.91
CA THR A 231 -28.79 -0.16 -30.46
C THR A 231 -29.82 0.61 -29.60
N GLU A 232 -29.91 0.21 -28.33
CA GLU A 232 -30.19 1.00 -27.09
C GLU A 232 -30.14 2.55 -27.21
N ASP A 233 -30.94 3.37 -26.52
CA ASP A 233 -32.14 3.22 -25.67
C ASP A 233 -32.71 4.68 -25.47
N GLN A 234 -33.73 5.09 -24.70
CA GLN A 234 -34.64 4.50 -23.72
C GLN A 234 -35.91 5.37 -23.60
N GLN A 235 -37.03 4.83 -23.11
CA GLN A 235 -37.91 5.63 -22.23
C GLN A 235 -38.67 4.81 -21.17
N THR A 236 -38.76 5.40 -19.98
CA THR A 236 -39.27 4.80 -18.73
C THR A 236 -40.77 4.55 -18.71
N GLN A 237 -41.16 3.43 -18.10
CA GLN A 237 -42.42 3.29 -17.35
C GLN A 237 -42.20 2.36 -16.15
N ALA A 238 -43.14 2.34 -15.21
CA ALA A 238 -42.84 2.10 -13.79
C ALA A 238 -43.50 0.83 -13.18
N GLU A 239 -43.08 0.59 -11.93
CA GLU A 239 -43.72 -0.22 -10.88
C GLU A 239 -43.56 -1.76 -10.83
N MET A 240 -42.95 -2.16 -9.70
CA MET A 240 -43.33 -3.26 -8.80
C MET A 240 -42.87 -4.72 -9.05
N SER A 241 -42.81 -5.41 -7.90
CA SER A 241 -42.55 -6.83 -7.64
C SER A 241 -41.09 -7.33 -7.60
N GLU A 242 -40.87 -8.21 -6.63
CA GLU A 242 -39.61 -8.78 -6.12
C GLU A 242 -39.86 -10.30 -5.95
N PRO A 243 -38.91 -11.09 -5.40
CA PRO A 243 -37.83 -11.90 -6.00
C PRO A 243 -38.36 -13.30 -6.49
N PRO A 244 -37.65 -14.47 -6.52
CA PRO A 244 -36.23 -14.80 -6.23
C PRO A 244 -35.53 -15.86 -7.15
N THR A 245 -34.24 -16.12 -6.86
CA THR A 245 -33.57 -17.47 -6.77
C THR A 245 -32.24 -17.64 -7.56
N VAL A 246 -31.15 -17.62 -6.79
CA VAL A 246 -29.88 -18.41 -6.76
C VAL A 246 -29.51 -19.42 -7.89
N GLN A 247 -28.18 -19.64 -8.04
CA GLN A 247 -27.41 -20.69 -8.78
C GLN A 247 -26.91 -20.26 -10.19
N GLU A 248 -25.67 -20.54 -10.63
CA GLU A 248 -24.46 -21.12 -9.98
C GLU A 248 -23.15 -20.73 -10.74
N THR A 249 -21.98 -20.88 -10.11
CA THR A 249 -20.62 -20.80 -10.72
C THR A 249 -20.20 -22.17 -11.33
N PRO A 250 -19.07 -22.38 -12.06
CA PRO A 250 -17.76 -21.67 -12.13
C PRO A 250 -17.35 -21.30 -13.60
N GLU A 251 -16.13 -21.01 -14.08
CA GLU A 251 -14.72 -21.42 -13.78
C GLU A 251 -13.64 -20.35 -14.11
N LYS A 252 -12.39 -20.63 -13.71
CA LYS A 252 -11.14 -19.97 -14.14
C LYS A 252 -10.20 -20.98 -14.83
N PRO A 253 -9.33 -20.57 -15.78
CA PRO A 253 -8.33 -21.45 -16.38
C PRO A 253 -7.24 -21.91 -15.39
N VAL A 254 -6.74 -23.12 -15.58
CA VAL A 254 -5.67 -23.75 -14.78
C VAL A 254 -4.30 -23.57 -15.46
N ILE A 255 -3.26 -23.28 -14.67
CA ILE A 255 -1.86 -23.45 -15.07
C ILE A 255 -1.31 -24.71 -14.36
N GLN A 256 -0.67 -25.59 -15.12
CA GLN A 256 -0.16 -26.87 -14.63
C GLN A 256 1.20 -26.72 -13.94
N ALA A 257 1.37 -27.37 -12.79
CA ALA A 257 2.66 -27.61 -12.16
C ALA A 257 3.05 -29.09 -12.35
N GLN A 258 4.23 -29.35 -12.92
CA GLN A 258 4.77 -30.70 -13.05
C GLN A 258 5.56 -31.07 -11.79
N GLN A 259 5.41 -32.30 -11.31
CA GLN A 259 6.15 -32.83 -10.17
C GLN A 259 7.40 -33.57 -10.65
N THR A 260 8.56 -33.23 -10.10
CA THR A 260 9.75 -34.09 -10.09
C THR A 260 10.23 -34.25 -8.65
N ALA A 261 10.22 -35.48 -8.16
CA ALA A 261 10.71 -35.81 -6.82
C ALA A 261 12.22 -36.02 -6.85
N ASN A 262 12.92 -35.48 -5.84
CA ASN A 262 14.14 -36.05 -5.25
C ASN A 262 14.49 -35.27 -3.97
N GLN A 263 14.50 -35.95 -2.83
CA GLN A 263 15.13 -35.48 -1.59
C GLN A 263 16.53 -36.12 -1.48
N PRO A 264 17.45 -35.47 -0.77
CA PRO A 264 18.43 -36.16 0.07
C PRO A 264 18.11 -35.95 1.56
N ASP A 265 18.31 -36.99 2.37
CA ASP A 265 18.02 -36.97 3.81
C ASP A 265 18.90 -35.95 4.57
N PHE A 266 18.31 -35.32 5.59
CA PHE A 266 19.05 -34.69 6.69
C PHE A 266 18.60 -35.31 8.02
N VAL A 267 19.58 -35.70 8.83
CA VAL A 267 19.38 -36.43 10.09
C VAL A 267 19.07 -35.46 11.23
N ASN A 268 18.18 -35.87 12.14
CA ASN A 268 17.70 -35.06 13.27
C ASN A 268 18.83 -34.43 14.12
N ALA A 269 18.64 -33.15 14.45
CA ALA A 269 19.16 -32.51 15.66
C ALA A 269 17.97 -32.25 16.62
N PRO A 270 18.16 -32.30 17.95
CA PRO A 270 17.07 -32.17 18.92
C PRO A 270 16.57 -30.72 19.09
N ASP A 271 15.36 -30.57 19.63
CA ASP A 271 14.69 -29.28 19.84
C ASP A 271 15.45 -28.33 20.79
N GLU A 272 15.67 -27.10 20.35
CA GLU A 272 15.95 -25.94 21.22
C GLU A 272 14.74 -24.99 21.24
N GLU A 273 14.37 -24.48 22.41
CA GLU A 273 13.13 -23.72 22.61
C GLU A 273 13.18 -22.32 21.98
N GLN A 274 12.28 -22.04 21.04
CA GLN A 274 12.10 -20.68 20.52
C GLN A 274 11.46 -19.76 21.59
N PRO A 275 12.05 -18.59 21.89
CA PRO A 275 11.47 -17.64 22.84
C PRO A 275 10.18 -17.02 22.28
N LYS A 276 9.04 -17.35 22.89
CA LYS A 276 7.71 -16.89 22.48
C LYS A 276 7.52 -15.39 22.77
N ILE A 277 7.82 -14.55 21.78
CA ILE A 277 7.47 -13.11 21.82
C ILE A 277 5.94 -12.99 21.84
N LYS A 278 5.38 -12.44 22.93
CA LYS A 278 3.93 -12.23 23.06
C LYS A 278 3.47 -11.11 22.13
N GLY A 279 2.34 -11.32 21.46
CA GLY A 279 1.75 -10.32 20.56
C GLY A 279 1.37 -9.02 21.27
N PHE A 280 1.67 -7.90 20.63
CA PHE A 280 1.33 -6.57 21.13
C PHE A 280 -0.17 -6.30 20.91
N LYS A 281 -0.94 -6.16 22.00
CA LYS A 281 -2.37 -5.84 21.92
C LYS A 281 -2.55 -4.33 21.81
N ILE A 282 -2.77 -3.84 20.59
CA ILE A 282 -3.28 -2.48 20.39
C ILE A 282 -4.69 -2.43 20.97
N ILE A 283 -4.88 -1.60 22.01
CA ILE A 283 -6.20 -1.18 22.46
C ILE A 283 -6.39 0.20 21.84
N VAL A 284 -7.35 0.31 20.92
CA VAL A 284 -7.91 1.61 20.53
C VAL A 284 -8.96 1.91 21.59
N ASP A 285 -8.74 2.98 22.35
CA ASP A 285 -9.70 3.46 23.34
C ASP A 285 -10.50 4.59 22.67
N GLU A 286 -11.77 4.33 22.38
CA GLU A 286 -12.69 5.33 21.82
C GLU A 286 -13.21 6.22 22.95
N ASN A 287 -12.59 7.39 23.13
CA ASN A 287 -13.21 8.51 23.84
C ASN A 287 -12.89 9.81 23.09
N GLU A 288 -13.94 10.60 22.85
CA GLU A 288 -13.88 11.89 22.16
C GLU A 288 -13.59 13.04 23.15
N ASP A 289 -13.28 14.20 22.56
CA ASP A 289 -13.33 15.55 23.13
C ASP A 289 -12.23 16.11 24.08
N ASP A 290 -11.90 17.36 23.75
CA ASP A 290 -11.39 18.51 24.52
C ASP A 290 -9.92 18.68 24.98
N GLU A 291 -9.36 19.77 24.40
CA GLU A 291 -8.37 20.75 24.88
C GLU A 291 -7.03 20.31 25.50
N ALA A 292 -6.00 20.41 24.64
CA ALA A 292 -4.81 21.24 24.85
C ALA A 292 -4.16 21.30 26.25
N LEU A 293 -3.09 20.53 26.44
CA LEU A 293 -1.96 20.95 27.28
C LEU A 293 -0.62 20.59 26.62
N SER A 294 0.26 21.57 26.52
CA SER A 294 1.62 21.41 26.00
C SER A 294 2.65 21.20 27.12
N ASP A 295 3.76 20.56 26.75
CA ASP A 295 5.08 20.64 27.41
C ASP A 295 5.35 19.71 28.65
N SER A 296 6.63 19.47 28.90
CA SER A 296 7.25 18.73 30.02
C SER A 296 7.08 17.20 30.11
N LEU A 297 7.77 16.47 29.22
CA LEU A 297 8.15 15.06 29.46
C LEU A 297 9.22 14.96 30.55
N ASN A 298 8.82 14.97 31.83
CA ASN A 298 9.71 14.73 32.96
C ASN A 298 9.83 13.23 33.26
N PHE A 299 10.92 12.62 32.82
CA PHE A 299 11.28 11.24 33.17
C PHE A 299 11.74 11.17 34.64
N VAL A 300 11.00 10.43 35.47
CA VAL A 300 11.38 10.13 36.87
C VAL A 300 11.09 8.67 37.17
N GLU A 301 12.09 7.81 37.01
CA GLU A 301 12.11 6.48 37.60
C GLU A 301 13.56 6.11 37.98
N THR A 302 13.84 6.10 39.29
CA THR A 302 15.05 5.51 39.87
C THR A 302 14.64 4.76 41.13
N ASP A 303 14.97 3.48 41.18
CA ASP A 303 14.34 2.53 42.09
C ASP A 303 14.86 2.62 43.53
N SER A 304 14.11 1.95 44.40
CA SER A 304 14.35 1.66 45.79
C SER A 304 15.68 0.92 46.08
N GLU A 305 16.34 1.30 47.18
CA GLU A 305 16.51 0.42 48.33
C GLU A 305 16.85 1.21 49.63
N PRO A 306 16.55 0.68 50.83
CA PRO A 306 16.83 1.36 52.10
C PRO A 306 17.94 0.67 52.91
N GLU A 307 18.76 1.41 53.69
CA GLU A 307 19.04 0.99 55.07
C GLU A 307 19.63 2.07 56.03
N LYS A 308 19.10 2.05 57.26
CA LYS A 308 19.71 2.29 58.59
C LYS A 308 20.65 3.49 58.87
N GLN A 309 20.26 4.12 59.99
CA GLN A 309 21.08 4.56 61.14
C GLN A 309 21.67 5.98 61.20
N ARG A 310 21.37 6.61 62.36
CA ARG A 310 22.05 7.76 63.01
C ARG A 310 21.93 9.10 62.27
N GLY A 311 21.49 10.20 62.87
CA GLY A 311 21.07 10.44 64.27
C GLY A 311 21.75 11.68 64.82
N LEU A 312 20.96 12.69 65.19
CA LEU A 312 21.37 14.00 65.74
C LEU A 312 22.37 14.80 64.87
N PHE A 313 21.92 15.93 64.31
CA PHE A 313 22.23 17.22 64.94
C PHE A 313 21.36 18.35 64.38
N ARG A 314 20.61 19.03 65.24
CA ARG A 314 20.08 20.38 64.94
C ARG A 314 21.18 21.39 65.21
N LYS A 315 21.45 22.29 64.26
CA LYS A 315 21.79 23.69 64.61
C LYS A 315 21.43 24.65 63.49
N ARG A 316 20.98 25.84 63.90
CA ARG A 316 20.74 27.00 63.02
C ARG A 316 22.03 27.81 62.96
N LYS A 317 22.43 28.27 61.77
CA LYS A 317 22.36 29.70 61.42
C LYS A 317 22.60 29.88 59.93
#